data_AF-A0A673L4C3-F1
#
_entry.id   AF-A0A673L4C3-F1
#
_cell.length_a   1.000
_cell.length_b   1.000
_cell.length_c   1.000
_cell.angle_alpha   90.00
_cell.angle_beta   90.00
_cell.angle_gamma   90.00
#
_symmetry.space_group_name_H-M   'P 1'
#
loop_
_entity.id
_entity.type
_entity.pdbx_description
1 polymer ?
#
loop_
_entity_poly.entity_id
_entity_poly.type
_entity_poly.pdbx_seq_one_letter_code
_entity_poly.pdbx_strand_id
1 'polypeptide(L)'
;MAIENLLPANFGYAIFTYLYSFVMLMYLGVQVGSARKKYGVKYPTMYSDKEQVFNCIQRAHQNTLEVYPQWLVFQTIAALEYPVSITVVCN
;
A
#
# COMPACT_ATOMS: atom_id res chain seq x y z
N MET A 1 -16.79 27.24 4.01
CA MET A 1 -16.65 26.69 2.65
C MET A 1 -16.74 25.17 2.80
N ALA A 2 -17.83 24.55 2.35
CA ALA A 2 -18.01 23.10 2.50
C ALA A 2 -17.08 22.36 1.52
N ILE A 3 -16.53 21.21 1.94
CA ILE A 3 -15.65 20.33 1.14
C ILE A 3 -16.31 19.95 -0.20
N GLU A 4 -17.64 19.91 -0.21
CA GLU A 4 -18.51 19.61 -1.35
C GLU A 4 -18.34 20.59 -2.54
N ASN A 5 -17.93 21.84 -2.28
CA ASN A 5 -17.69 22.82 -3.34
C ASN A 5 -16.24 22.82 -3.85
N LEU A 6 -15.35 22.04 -3.21
CA LEU A 6 -13.92 21.98 -3.54
C LEU A 6 -13.56 20.69 -4.29
N LEU A 7 -14.27 19.58 -4.02
CA LEU A 7 -13.99 18.28 -4.61
C LEU A 7 -14.96 17.91 -5.74
N PRO A 8 -14.51 17.16 -6.76
CA PRO A 8 -15.38 16.67 -7.82
C PRO A 8 -16.53 15.83 -7.27
N ALA A 9 -17.71 15.95 -7.88
CA ALA A 9 -18.78 14.97 -7.68
C ALA A 9 -18.21 13.58 -8.00
N ASN A 10 -18.37 12.63 -7.06
CA ASN A 10 -17.83 11.25 -7.11
C ASN A 10 -16.40 11.03 -6.55
N PHE A 11 -15.75 12.04 -5.95
CA PHE A 11 -14.44 11.83 -5.30
C PHE A 11 -14.46 10.79 -4.16
N GLY A 12 -15.65 10.50 -3.60
CA GLY A 12 -15.83 9.45 -2.59
C GLY A 12 -15.37 8.06 -3.03
N TYR A 13 -15.38 7.75 -4.34
CA TYR A 13 -14.86 6.46 -4.84
C TYR A 13 -13.34 6.35 -4.70
N ALA A 14 -12.60 7.44 -4.86
CA ALA A 14 -11.15 7.45 -4.67
C ALA A 14 -10.77 7.17 -3.21
N ILE A 15 -11.60 7.59 -2.25
CA ILE A 15 -11.39 7.32 -0.81
C ILE A 15 -11.40 5.81 -0.54
N PHE A 16 -12.30 5.05 -1.17
CA PHE A 16 -12.32 3.60 -1.02
C PHE A 16 -11.06 2.93 -1.58
N THR A 17 -10.49 3.46 -2.67
CA THR A 17 -9.21 2.98 -3.21
C THR A 17 -8.07 3.18 -2.20
N TYR A 18 -8.00 4.32 -1.52
CA TYR A 18 -6.99 4.57 -0.48
C TYR A 18 -7.16 3.66 0.75
N LEU A 19 -8.41 3.42 1.17
CA LEU A 19 -8.69 2.48 2.26
C LEU A 19 -8.27 1.05 1.90
N TYR A 20 -8.59 0.62 0.68
CA TYR A 20 -8.19 -0.69 0.17
C TYR A 20 -6.66 -0.84 0.12
N SER A 21 -5.95 0.17 -0.42
CA SER A 21 -4.48 0.14 -0.50
C SER A 21 -3.83 0.08 0.88
N PHE A 22 -4.40 0.76 1.87
CA PHE A 22 -3.95 0.67 3.27
C PHE A 22 -4.11 -0.76 3.84
N VAL A 23 -5.27 -1.39 3.62
CA VAL A 23 -5.51 -2.78 4.05
C VAL A 23 -4.52 -3.75 3.39
N MET A 24 -4.23 -3.55 2.10
CA MET A 24 -3.25 -4.36 1.35
C MET A 24 -1.83 -4.23 1.91
N LEU A 25 -1.39 -3.02 2.26
CA LEU A 25 -0.10 -2.80 2.93
C LEU A 25 -0.01 -3.47 4.30
N MET A 26 -1.08 -3.37 5.10
CA MET A 26 -1.17 -4.02 6.40
C MET A 26 -1.12 -5.55 6.26
N TYR A 27 -1.79 -6.11 5.26
CA TYR A 27 -1.72 -7.54 4.96
C TYR A 27 -0.29 -8.00 4.66
N LEU A 28 0.45 -7.27 3.82
CA LEU A 28 1.86 -7.58 3.54
C LEU A 28 2.73 -7.50 4.81
N GLY A 29 2.49 -6.51 5.67
CA GLY A 29 3.17 -6.38 6.97
C GLY A 29 2.88 -7.56 7.91
N VAL A 30 1.62 -8.03 7.97
CA VAL A 30 1.23 -9.22 8.73
C VAL A 30 1.92 -10.48 8.19
N GLN A 31 2.03 -10.62 6.86
CA GLN A 31 2.74 -11.75 6.26
C GLN A 31 4.23 -11.76 6.61
N VAL A 32 4.88 -10.60 6.61
CA VAL A 32 6.25 -10.44 7.12
C VAL A 32 6.33 -10.83 8.60
N GLY A 33 5.41 -10.34 9.44
CA GLY A 33 5.39 -10.66 10.87
C GLY A 33 5.17 -12.14 11.16
N SER A 34 4.30 -12.80 10.39
CA SER A 34 4.07 -14.24 10.43
C SER A 34 5.32 -15.01 10.01
N ALA A 35 5.96 -14.60 8.91
CA ALA A 35 7.20 -15.19 8.42
C ALA A 35 8.34 -15.03 9.44
N ARG A 36 8.47 -13.86 10.10
CA ARG A 36 9.46 -13.66 11.18
C ARG A 36 9.30 -14.69 12.31
N LYS A 37 8.05 -14.95 12.72
CA LYS A 37 7.76 -15.97 13.74
C LYS A 37 8.07 -17.38 13.24
N LYS A 38 7.72 -17.70 11.99
CA LYS A 38 7.96 -19.01 11.37
C LYS A 38 9.45 -19.35 11.22
N TYR A 39 10.26 -18.38 10.81
CA TYR A 39 11.69 -18.54 10.53
C TYR A 39 12.60 -18.11 11.69
N GLY A 40 12.03 -17.70 12.83
CA GLY A 40 12.80 -17.33 14.02
C GLY A 40 13.65 -16.05 13.90
N VAL A 41 13.33 -15.15 12.97
CA VAL A 41 14.09 -13.92 12.73
C VAL A 41 13.70 -12.87 13.76
N LYS A 42 14.55 -12.68 14.77
CA LYS A 42 14.36 -11.68 15.84
C LYS A 42 14.71 -10.28 15.35
N TYR A 43 14.00 -9.28 15.89
CA TYR A 43 14.43 -7.88 15.78
C TYR A 43 15.78 -7.69 16.49
N PRO A 44 16.69 -6.82 16.01
CA PRO A 44 16.52 -5.83 14.92
C PRO A 44 16.84 -6.35 13.50
N THR A 45 17.14 -7.64 13.34
CA THR A 45 17.60 -8.21 12.06
C THR A 45 16.54 -8.07 10.96
N MET A 46 16.91 -7.46 9.82
CA MET A 46 16.00 -7.24 8.70
C MET A 46 15.95 -8.43 7.74
N TYR A 47 17.10 -9.02 7.41
CA TYR A 47 17.25 -10.15 6.49
C TYR A 47 17.94 -11.31 7.21
N SER A 48 17.61 -12.54 6.82
CA SER A 48 18.24 -13.75 7.34
C SER A 48 19.32 -14.24 6.38
N ASP A 49 20.50 -14.59 6.89
CA ASP A 49 21.58 -15.18 6.08
C ASP A 49 21.26 -16.61 5.61
N LYS A 50 20.35 -17.30 6.32
CA LYS A 50 20.04 -18.72 6.11
C LYS A 50 18.70 -18.93 5.41
N GLU A 51 17.75 -18.01 5.59
CA GLU A 51 16.36 -18.18 5.17
C GLU A 51 16.02 -17.26 4.00
N GLN A 52 16.34 -17.69 2.78
CA GLN A 52 16.09 -16.91 1.56
C GLN A 52 14.59 -16.65 1.33
N VAL A 53 13.71 -17.59 1.70
CA VAL A 53 12.25 -17.42 1.55
C VAL A 53 11.74 -16.26 2.40
N PHE A 54 12.27 -16.08 3.62
CA PHE A 54 11.96 -14.92 4.45
C PHE A 54 12.41 -13.62 3.77
N ASN A 55 13.60 -13.61 3.18
CA ASN A 55 14.12 -12.43 2.48
C ASN A 55 13.26 -12.06 1.26
N CYS A 56 12.74 -13.05 0.52
CA CYS A 56 11.81 -12.80 -0.59
C CYS A 56 10.53 -12.12 -0.10
N ILE A 57 9.92 -12.61 0.99
CA ILE A 57 8.70 -12.02 1.57
C ILE A 57 8.98 -10.60 2.08
N GLN A 58 10.09 -10.41 2.81
CA GLN A 58 10.51 -9.11 3.31
C GLN A 58 10.75 -8.12 2.17
N ARG A 59 11.43 -8.55 1.10
CA ARG A 59 11.74 -7.69 -0.05
C ARG A 59 10.48 -7.32 -0.83
N ALA A 60 9.53 -8.24 -0.98
CA ALA A 60 8.25 -7.93 -1.62
C ALA A 60 7.52 -6.80 -0.88
N HIS A 61 7.40 -6.88 0.45
CA HIS A 61 6.76 -5.83 1.24
C HIS A 61 7.53 -4.50 1.17
N GLN A 62 8.86 -4.52 1.29
CA GLN A 62 9.70 -3.32 1.18
C GLN A 62 9.61 -2.67 -0.20
N ASN A 63 9.59 -3.45 -1.28
CA ASN A 63 9.46 -2.93 -2.64
C ASN A 63 8.12 -2.21 -2.82
N THR A 64 7.04 -2.76 -2.26
CA THR A 64 5.75 -2.07 -2.25
C THR A 64 5.83 -0.75 -1.48
N LEU A 65 6.46 -0.72 -0.31
CA LEU A 65 6.62 0.51 0.49
C LEU A 65 7.48 1.57 -0.18
N GLU A 66 8.50 1.18 -0.95
CA GLU A 66 9.37 2.11 -1.69
C GLU A 66 8.61 2.83 -2.81
N VAL A 67 7.70 2.13 -3.50
CA VAL A 67 6.93 2.66 -4.63
C VAL A 67 5.62 3.33 -4.18
N TYR A 68 5.09 2.96 -3.01
CA TYR A 68 3.79 3.42 -2.52
C TYR A 68 3.63 4.96 -2.44
N PRO A 69 4.63 5.75 -1.99
CA PRO A 69 4.50 7.21 -1.97
C PRO A 69 4.32 7.80 -3.37
N GLN A 70 5.03 7.26 -4.37
CA GLN A 70 4.88 7.70 -5.75
C GLN A 70 3.48 7.38 -6.27
N TRP A 71 3.00 6.16 -5.99
CA TRP A 71 1.65 5.75 -6.33
C TRP A 71 0.58 6.66 -5.70
N LEU A 72 0.72 7.02 -4.42
CA LEU A 72 -0.21 7.93 -3.73
C LEU A 72 -0.28 9.31 -4.40
N VAL A 73 0.86 9.88 -4.79
CA VAL A 73 0.90 11.19 -5.46
C VAL A 73 0.19 11.14 -6.81
N PHE A 74 0.52 10.14 -7.64
CA PHE A 74 -0.12 10.00 -8.95
C PHE A 74 -1.61 9.69 -8.84
N GLN A 75 -2.00 8.84 -7.89
CA GLN A 75 -3.40 8.54 -7.59
C GLN A 75 -4.16 9.81 -7.17
N THR A 76 -3.55 10.67 -6.34
CA THR A 76 -4.18 11.92 -5.89
C THR A 76 -4.37 12.90 -7.04
N ILE A 77 -3.34 13.11 -7.86
CA ILE A 77 -3.42 14.00 -9.02
C ILE A 77 -4.50 13.50 -10.00
N ALA A 78 -4.51 12.21 -10.30
CA ALA A 78 -5.47 11.63 -11.23
C ALA A 78 -6.90 11.58 -10.66
N ALA A 79 -7.08 11.43 -9.34
CA ALA A 79 -8.39 11.45 -8.70
C ALA A 79 -9.05 12.83 -8.71
N LEU A 80 -8.27 13.90 -8.79
CA LEU A 80 -8.80 15.27 -8.90
C LEU A 80 -9.40 15.52 -10.29
N GLU A 81 -8.78 14.99 -11.35
CA GLU A 81 -9.23 15.20 -12.73
C GLU A 81 -10.23 14.11 -13.21
N TYR A 82 -9.99 12.85 -12.83
CA TYR A 82 -10.74 11.67 -13.31
C TYR A 82 -11.15 10.73 -12.17
N PRO A 83 -12.04 11.15 -11.26
CA PRO A 83 -12.36 10.44 -10.01
C PRO A 83 -12.91 9.02 -10.21
N VAL A 84 -13.65 8.76 -11.31
CA VAL A 84 -14.24 7.43 -11.56
C VAL A 84 -13.26 6.51 -12.28
N SER A 85 -12.60 7.00 -13.32
CA SER A 85 -11.67 6.20 -14.13
C SER A 85 -10.47 5.72 -13.31
N ILE A 86 -9.93 6.58 -12.45
CA ILE A 86 -8.75 6.20 -11.66
C ILE A 86 -9.07 5.16 -10.58
N THR A 87 -10.27 5.18 -10.00
CA THR A 87 -10.70 4.18 -9.02
C THR A 87 -10.83 2.79 -9.63
N VAL A 88 -11.24 2.68 -10.90
CA VAL A 88 -11.41 1.39 -11.57
C VAL A 88 -10.08 0.85 -12.11
N VAL A 89 -9.22 1.72 -12.63
CA VAL A 89 -7.97 1.31 -13.30
C VAL A 89 -6.85 0.99 -12.31
N CYS A 90 -6.78 1.69 -11.18
CA CYS A 90 -5.69 1.53 -10.20
C CYS A 90 -6.03 0.66 -8.98
N ASN A 91 -7.08 -0.18 -9.09
CA ASN A 91 -7.41 -1.21 -8.08
C ASN A 91 -6.65 -2.53 -8.31
#